data_AF-A0A7C7YGJ4-F1
#
_entry.id   AF-A0A7C7YGJ4-F1
#
_cell.length_a   1.000
_cell.length_b   1.000
_cell.length_c   1.000
_cell.angle_alpha   90.00
_cell.angle_beta   90.00
_cell.angle_gamma   90.00
#
_symmetry.space_group_name_H-M   'P 1'
#
loop_
_entity.id
_entity.type
_entity.pdbx_description
1 polymer ?
#
loop_
_entity_poly.entity_id
_entity_poly.type
_entity_poly.pdbx_seq_one_letter_code
_entity_poly.pdbx_strand_id
1 'polypeptide(L)'
;MRQGGEYRDPSPTTIHAPRQTNYRRILPQSAGPRRYAHSMDAKLAYWTAAALNMALLMGFAASGVRRVQNGQVARHRRRMLTAVALVLAFVLSYTIKLAALGREDLSVWSDAAVWTLRFHELCVFTMLISGGLALRRGLALARTQALMEDPDAPQALPKDLKGHGRAGKVAVLAAGLGFLSACAVLASMYGRALS
;
A
#
# COMPACT_ATOMS: atom_id res chain seq x y z
N MET A 1 53.32 -65.02 5.76
CA MET A 1 53.98 -64.15 4.75
C MET A 1 53.42 -62.75 4.91
N ARG A 2 54.31 -61.78 5.14
CA ARG A 2 54.02 -60.35 5.34
C ARG A 2 53.70 -59.69 3.98
N GLN A 3 52.71 -58.80 3.93
CA GLN A 3 52.73 -57.68 3.00
C GLN A 3 52.49 -56.39 3.80
N GLY A 4 53.52 -55.56 3.83
CA GLY A 4 53.54 -54.28 4.52
C GLY A 4 52.80 -53.23 3.71
N GLY A 5 51.83 -52.58 4.34
CA GLY A 5 51.18 -51.39 3.83
C GLY A 5 52.11 -50.19 3.98
N GLU A 6 52.42 -49.59 2.84
CA GLU A 6 53.24 -48.40 2.65
C GLU A 6 52.53 -47.16 3.24
N TYR A 7 53.08 -46.61 4.32
CA TYR A 7 52.60 -45.37 4.95
C TYR A 7 53.10 -44.17 4.14
N ARG A 8 52.21 -43.53 3.37
CA ARG A 8 52.48 -42.28 2.65
C ARG A 8 52.32 -41.07 3.57
N ASP A 9 53.41 -40.34 3.71
CA ASP A 9 53.53 -39.07 4.43
C ASP A 9 52.70 -37.96 3.73
N PRO A 10 51.74 -37.30 4.42
CA PRO A 10 51.02 -36.17 3.86
C PRO A 10 51.92 -34.93 3.83
N SER A 11 52.24 -34.47 2.62
CA SER A 11 52.98 -33.23 2.38
C SER A 11 52.34 -32.03 3.09
N PRO A 12 53.14 -31.08 3.62
CA PRO A 12 52.63 -29.91 4.31
C PRO A 12 51.89 -29.00 3.32
N THR A 13 50.58 -28.88 3.49
CA THR A 13 49.74 -27.92 2.78
C THR A 13 50.16 -26.50 3.16
N THR A 14 50.82 -25.82 2.24
CA THR A 14 51.18 -24.41 2.34
C THR A 14 49.91 -23.57 2.44
N ILE A 15 49.62 -23.04 3.63
CA ILE A 15 48.51 -22.11 3.85
C ILE A 15 48.91 -20.77 3.22
N HIS A 16 48.40 -20.49 2.02
CA HIS A 16 48.47 -19.15 1.43
C HIS A 16 47.57 -18.21 2.23
N ALA A 17 48.19 -17.31 3.00
CA ALA A 17 47.49 -16.24 3.70
C ALA A 17 46.66 -15.41 2.71
N PRO A 18 45.37 -15.14 2.99
CA PRO A 18 44.54 -14.33 2.12
C PRO A 18 45.09 -12.91 2.06
N ARG A 19 45.43 -12.50 0.84
CA ARG A 19 45.84 -11.15 0.44
C ARG A 19 44.80 -10.15 0.96
N GLN A 20 45.16 -9.34 1.95
CA GLN A 20 44.35 -8.21 2.42
C GLN A 20 44.22 -7.20 1.28
N THR A 21 43.21 -7.37 0.45
CA THR A 21 42.79 -6.35 -0.50
C THR A 21 42.30 -5.17 0.30
N ASN A 22 43.02 -4.05 0.16
CA ASN A 22 42.65 -2.73 0.64
C ASN A 22 41.29 -2.33 0.07
N TYR A 23 40.21 -2.83 0.65
CA TYR A 23 38.89 -2.21 0.56
C TYR A 23 38.94 -0.95 1.39
N ARG A 24 39.57 0.09 0.83
CA ARG A 24 39.37 1.47 1.23
C ARG A 24 37.91 1.79 0.93
N ARG A 25 37.07 1.38 1.87
CA ARG A 25 35.64 1.62 1.96
C ARG A 25 35.48 3.11 1.69
N ILE A 26 34.97 3.45 0.52
CA ILE A 26 34.36 4.75 0.25
C ILE A 26 33.17 4.78 1.20
N LEU A 27 33.42 5.19 2.45
CA LEU A 27 32.37 5.44 3.41
C LEU A 27 31.56 6.58 2.79
N PRO A 28 30.26 6.37 2.50
CA PRO A 28 29.42 7.50 2.14
C PRO A 28 29.55 8.52 3.26
N GLN A 29 30.03 9.70 2.86
CA GLN A 29 30.15 10.89 3.67
C GLN A 29 28.92 10.97 4.57
N SER A 30 29.13 10.77 5.87
CA SER A 30 28.08 10.71 6.88
C SER A 30 27.19 11.93 6.70
N ALA A 31 25.97 11.70 6.18
CA ALA A 31 24.97 12.74 6.13
C ALA A 31 24.80 13.20 7.58
N GLY A 32 25.19 14.44 7.87
CA GLY A 32 25.22 14.92 9.25
C GLY A 32 23.85 14.77 9.93
N PRO A 33 23.79 14.68 11.27
CA PRO A 33 22.56 14.45 12.03
C PRO A 33 21.40 15.39 11.66
N ARG A 34 21.69 16.60 11.16
CA ARG A 34 20.69 17.55 10.67
C ARG A 34 19.92 17.12 9.42
N ARG A 35 20.53 16.35 8.49
CA ARG A 35 19.81 15.86 7.29
C ARG A 35 18.85 14.72 7.63
N TYR A 36 19.19 13.89 8.62
CA TYR A 36 18.34 12.79 9.06
C TYR A 36 17.06 13.30 9.74
N ALA A 37 17.17 14.27 10.65
CA ALA A 37 16.01 14.87 11.33
C ALA A 37 15.00 15.46 10.33
N HIS A 38 15.47 16.30 9.39
CA HIS A 38 14.60 16.97 8.42
C HIS A 38 13.89 15.99 7.45
N SER A 39 14.53 14.84 7.17
CA SER A 39 13.95 13.79 6.32
C SER A 39 12.83 13.01 7.04
N MET A 40 12.95 12.80 8.36
CA MET A 40 11.91 12.13 9.14
C MET A 40 10.68 13.00 9.34
N ASP A 41 10.86 14.30 9.57
CA ASP A 41 9.74 15.24 9.70
C ASP A 41 8.93 15.31 8.40
N ALA A 42 9.60 15.35 7.24
CA ALA A 42 8.94 15.35 5.94
C ALA A 42 8.16 14.04 5.66
N LYS A 43 8.73 12.89 6.04
CA LYS A 43 8.06 11.59 5.92
C LYS A 43 6.84 11.51 6.82
N LEU A 44 6.94 11.90 8.09
CA LEU A 44 5.82 11.91 9.03
C LEU A 44 4.69 12.84 8.57
N ALA A 45 5.03 14.04 8.09
CA ALA A 45 4.06 14.97 7.54
C ALA A 45 3.33 14.36 6.34
N TYR A 46 4.05 13.72 5.41
CA TYR A 46 3.46 13.01 4.28
C TYR A 46 2.50 11.89 4.73
N TRP A 47 2.93 11.03 5.66
CA TRP A 47 2.10 9.91 6.14
C TRP A 47 0.87 10.38 6.91
N THR A 48 0.98 11.50 7.62
CA THR A 48 -0.16 12.16 8.27
C THR A 48 -1.16 12.67 7.24
N ALA A 49 -0.70 13.35 6.19
CA ALA A 49 -1.56 13.79 5.09
C ALA A 49 -2.21 12.60 4.35
N ALA A 50 -1.47 11.51 4.16
CA ALA A 50 -1.99 10.27 3.58
C ALA A 50 -3.12 9.66 4.45
N ALA A 51 -2.93 9.61 5.77
CA ALA A 51 -3.96 9.14 6.69
C ALA A 51 -5.22 10.03 6.66
N LEU A 52 -5.05 11.35 6.60
CA LEU A 52 -6.17 12.30 6.43
C LEU A 52 -6.91 12.08 5.11
N ASN A 53 -6.19 11.88 4.00
CA ASN A 53 -6.79 11.55 2.71
C ASN A 53 -7.63 10.26 2.80
N MET A 54 -7.12 9.24 3.49
CA MET A 54 -7.86 7.99 3.69
C MET A 54 -9.10 8.18 4.58
N ALA A 55 -9.04 9.04 5.60
CA ALA A 55 -10.20 9.42 6.40
C ALA A 55 -11.27 10.13 5.56
N LEU A 56 -10.87 11.05 4.68
CA LEU A 56 -11.79 11.71 3.74
C LEU A 56 -12.43 10.70 2.79
N LEU A 57 -11.64 9.80 2.21
CA LEU A 57 -12.12 8.70 1.38
C LEU A 57 -13.18 7.86 2.13
N MET A 58 -12.92 7.53 3.40
CA MET A 58 -13.87 6.83 4.25
C MET A 58 -15.19 7.60 4.41
N GLY A 59 -15.11 8.91 4.64
CA GLY A 59 -16.28 9.78 4.72
C GLY A 59 -17.11 9.79 3.43
N PHE A 60 -16.45 9.85 2.27
CA PHE A 60 -17.12 9.75 0.97
C PHE A 60 -17.76 8.37 0.74
N ALA A 61 -17.07 7.29 1.13
CA ALA A 61 -17.57 5.93 1.05
C ALA A 61 -18.84 5.74 1.90
N ALA A 62 -18.78 6.10 3.18
CA ALA A 62 -19.91 6.01 4.11
C ALA A 62 -21.10 6.89 3.66
N SER A 63 -20.83 8.13 3.22
CA SER A 63 -21.86 9.02 2.66
C SER A 63 -22.48 8.44 1.39
N GLY A 64 -21.69 7.82 0.53
CA GLY A 64 -22.13 7.14 -0.68
C GLY A 64 -23.07 5.97 -0.38
N VAL A 65 -22.76 5.16 0.63
CA VAL A 65 -23.62 4.04 1.08
C VAL A 65 -24.96 4.55 1.61
N ARG A 66 -24.96 5.58 2.46
CA ARG A 66 -26.21 6.18 2.97
C ARG A 66 -27.07 6.76 1.83
N ARG A 67 -26.45 7.39 0.83
CA ARG A 67 -27.17 7.98 -0.31
C ARG A 67 -27.83 6.93 -1.19
N VAL A 68 -27.18 5.78 -1.43
CA VAL A 68 -27.81 4.70 -2.21
C VAL A 68 -28.95 4.02 -1.44
N GLN A 69 -28.83 3.89 -0.10
CA GLN A 69 -29.93 3.42 0.75
C GLN A 69 -31.16 4.34 0.68
N ASN A 70 -30.95 5.65 0.50
CA ASN A 70 -32.01 6.64 0.34
C ASN A 70 -32.49 6.80 -1.12
N GLY A 71 -32.13 5.90 -2.04
CA GLY A 71 -32.51 5.97 -3.45
C GLY A 71 -31.83 7.09 -4.26
N GLN A 72 -30.86 7.82 -3.70
CA GLN A 72 -30.22 8.97 -4.33
C GLN A 72 -29.01 8.56 -5.21
N VAL A 73 -29.26 7.80 -6.28
CA VAL A 73 -28.22 7.16 -7.11
C VAL A 73 -27.28 8.18 -7.77
N ALA A 74 -27.80 9.29 -8.31
CA ALA A 74 -26.97 10.34 -8.91
C ALA A 74 -25.98 10.96 -7.90
N ARG A 75 -26.44 11.16 -6.66
CA ARG A 75 -25.62 11.68 -5.55
C ARG A 75 -24.62 10.66 -5.04
N HIS A 76 -24.96 9.37 -5.05
CA HIS A 76 -24.03 8.27 -4.79
C HIS A 76 -22.90 8.27 -5.82
N ARG A 77 -23.23 8.32 -7.12
CA ARG A 77 -22.26 8.34 -8.22
C ARG A 77 -21.26 9.49 -8.08
N ARG A 78 -21.73 10.71 -7.85
CA ARG A 78 -20.83 11.88 -7.66
C ARG A 78 -19.84 11.65 -6.52
N ARG A 79 -20.29 11.15 -5.37
CA ARG A 79 -19.44 10.85 -4.21
C ARG A 79 -18.41 9.75 -4.50
N MET A 80 -18.80 8.70 -5.24
CA MET A 80 -17.88 7.64 -5.64
C MET A 80 -16.82 8.14 -6.63
N LEU A 81 -17.20 9.01 -7.58
CA LEU A 81 -16.22 9.64 -8.48
C LEU A 81 -15.23 10.53 -7.73
N THR A 82 -15.70 11.29 -6.72
CA THR A 82 -14.79 12.04 -5.83
C THR A 82 -13.84 11.12 -5.07
N ALA A 83 -14.34 9.99 -4.54
CA ALA A 83 -13.49 9.01 -3.87
C ALA A 83 -12.44 8.41 -4.82
N VAL A 84 -12.83 8.07 -6.07
CA VAL A 84 -11.89 7.61 -7.09
C VAL A 84 -10.83 8.66 -7.39
N ALA A 85 -11.21 9.93 -7.53
CA ALA A 85 -10.26 11.02 -7.75
C ALA A 85 -9.26 11.14 -6.58
N LEU A 86 -9.71 11.02 -5.32
CA LEU A 86 -8.83 11.01 -4.14
C LEU A 86 -7.86 9.82 -4.15
N VAL A 87 -8.32 8.63 -4.56
CA VAL A 87 -7.44 7.44 -4.69
C VAL A 87 -6.37 7.69 -5.75
N LEU A 88 -6.74 8.20 -6.93
CA LEU A 88 -5.80 8.47 -8.01
C LEU A 88 -4.79 9.56 -7.62
N ALA A 89 -5.26 10.63 -6.98
CA ALA A 89 -4.41 11.69 -6.44
C ALA A 89 -3.42 11.14 -5.40
N PHE A 90 -3.87 10.24 -4.52
CA PHE A 90 -2.99 9.57 -3.56
C PHE A 90 -1.93 8.69 -4.24
N VAL A 91 -2.32 7.87 -5.24
CA VAL A 91 -1.37 7.02 -5.97
C VAL A 91 -0.31 7.87 -6.66
N LEU A 92 -0.71 8.95 -7.32
CA LEU A 92 0.22 9.90 -7.94
C LEU A 92 1.12 10.58 -6.88
N SER A 93 0.54 11.02 -5.76
CA SER A 93 1.31 11.62 -4.68
C SER A 93 2.32 10.63 -4.07
N TYR A 94 1.99 9.34 -4.01
CA TYR A 94 2.86 8.29 -3.50
C TYR A 94 4.02 8.00 -4.46
N THR A 95 3.80 7.98 -5.77
CA THR A 95 4.90 7.83 -6.74
C THR A 95 5.86 9.01 -6.68
N ILE A 96 5.34 10.24 -6.54
CA ILE A 96 6.15 11.44 -6.31
C ILE A 96 6.94 11.33 -5.01
N LYS A 97 6.29 10.91 -3.91
CA LYS A 97 6.96 10.66 -2.62
C LYS A 97 8.10 9.65 -2.77
N LEU A 98 7.89 8.55 -3.47
CA LEU A 98 8.92 7.54 -3.68
C LEU A 98 10.13 8.09 -4.46
N ALA A 99 9.89 8.93 -5.47
CA ALA A 99 10.96 9.56 -6.24
C ALA A 99 11.74 10.60 -5.42
N ALA A 100 11.05 11.38 -4.56
CA ALA A 100 11.65 12.49 -3.82
C ALA A 100 12.25 12.09 -2.46
N LEU A 101 11.57 11.23 -1.69
CA LEU A 101 11.89 10.89 -0.30
C LEU A 101 12.38 9.43 -0.13
N GLY A 102 12.31 8.63 -1.20
CA GLY A 102 12.69 7.22 -1.17
C GLY A 102 11.72 6.31 -0.42
N ARG A 103 12.10 5.03 -0.35
CA ARG A 103 11.38 4.00 0.40
C ARG A 103 11.62 4.17 1.91
N GLU A 104 10.70 3.65 2.71
CA GLU A 104 10.95 3.54 4.15
C GLU A 104 11.97 2.44 4.43
N ASP A 105 12.91 2.73 5.32
CA ASP A 105 13.83 1.72 5.81
C ASP A 105 13.11 0.88 6.86
N LEU A 106 12.77 -0.35 6.48
CA LEU A 106 12.07 -1.28 7.36
C LEU A 106 12.99 -2.01 8.34
N SER A 107 14.32 -1.87 8.20
CA SER A 107 15.27 -2.57 9.09
C SER A 107 15.23 -2.07 10.54
N VAL A 108 14.76 -0.84 10.74
CA VAL A 108 14.59 -0.22 12.07
C VAL A 108 13.18 -0.41 12.64
N TRP A 109 12.31 -1.14 11.94
CA TRP A 109 10.95 -1.39 12.39
C TRP A 109 10.90 -2.68 13.20
N SER A 110 10.04 -2.71 14.23
CA SER A 110 9.73 -3.96 14.91
C SER A 110 8.93 -4.89 13.99
N ASP A 111 9.05 -6.20 14.20
CA ASP A 111 8.32 -7.20 13.41
C ASP A 111 6.80 -6.97 13.43
N ALA A 112 6.25 -6.56 14.58
CA ALA A 112 4.83 -6.24 14.72
C ALA A 112 4.42 -5.03 13.84
N ALA A 113 5.27 -3.99 13.76
CA ALA A 113 5.01 -2.83 12.91
C ALA A 113 5.10 -3.20 11.42
N VAL A 114 6.06 -4.05 11.04
CA VAL A 114 6.17 -4.58 9.67
C VAL A 114 4.93 -5.41 9.31
N TRP A 115 4.46 -6.29 10.19
CA TRP A 115 3.23 -7.06 9.97
C TRP A 115 2.01 -6.18 9.81
N THR A 116 1.89 -5.14 10.64
CA THR A 116 0.79 -4.16 10.55
C THR A 116 0.83 -3.41 9.21
N LEU A 117 2.02 -3.05 8.73
CA LEU A 117 2.20 -2.45 7.41
C LEU A 117 1.81 -3.41 6.28
N ARG A 118 2.22 -4.69 6.33
CA ARG A 118 1.85 -5.69 5.32
C ARG A 118 0.34 -5.94 5.28
N PHE A 119 -0.29 -6.00 6.45
CA PHE A 119 -1.74 -6.11 6.56
C PHE A 119 -2.43 -4.87 5.97
N HIS A 120 -1.92 -3.66 6.23
CA HIS A 120 -2.41 -2.44 5.62
C HIS A 120 -2.30 -2.47 4.09
N GLU A 121 -1.14 -2.87 3.56
CA GLU A 121 -0.91 -3.02 2.11
C GLU A 121 -1.92 -4.00 1.47
N LEU A 122 -2.19 -5.13 2.13
CA LEU A 122 -3.21 -6.08 1.69
C LEU A 122 -4.62 -5.47 1.68
N CYS A 123 -4.96 -4.68 2.70
CA CYS A 123 -6.25 -3.96 2.74
C CYS A 123 -6.38 -2.97 1.58
N VAL A 124 -5.34 -2.17 1.34
CA VAL A 124 -5.31 -1.21 0.22
C VAL A 124 -5.41 -1.92 -1.12
N PHE A 125 -4.65 -3.00 -1.31
CA PHE A 125 -4.70 -3.81 -2.54
C PHE A 125 -6.11 -4.37 -2.79
N THR A 126 -6.71 -4.96 -1.77
CA THR A 126 -8.08 -5.49 -1.83
C THR A 126 -9.09 -4.39 -2.15
N MET A 127 -8.96 -3.23 -1.52
CA MET A 127 -9.79 -2.05 -1.78
C MET A 127 -9.66 -1.59 -3.23
N LEU A 128 -8.44 -1.52 -3.78
CA LEU A 128 -8.20 -1.08 -5.16
C LEU A 128 -8.80 -2.05 -6.19
N ILE A 129 -8.61 -3.36 -6.01
CA ILE A 129 -9.17 -4.36 -6.92
C ILE A 129 -10.70 -4.34 -6.87
N SER A 130 -11.27 -4.46 -5.68
CA SER A 130 -12.72 -4.51 -5.50
C SER A 130 -13.39 -3.18 -5.89
N GLY A 131 -12.76 -2.05 -5.58
CA GLY A 131 -13.21 -0.72 -5.98
C GLY A 131 -13.12 -0.50 -7.49
N GLY A 132 -12.04 -0.93 -8.14
CA GLY A 132 -11.91 -0.91 -9.60
C GLY A 132 -12.94 -1.79 -10.30
N LEU A 133 -13.21 -2.98 -9.76
CA LEU A 133 -14.28 -3.85 -10.22
C LEU A 133 -15.68 -3.24 -10.03
N ALA A 134 -15.92 -2.55 -8.91
CA ALA A 134 -17.16 -1.84 -8.65
C ALA A 134 -17.34 -0.67 -9.62
N LEU A 135 -16.28 0.11 -9.87
CA LEU A 135 -16.26 1.22 -10.81
C LEU A 135 -16.53 0.73 -12.24
N ARG A 136 -15.83 -0.30 -12.71
CA ARG A 136 -16.04 -0.88 -14.05
C ARG A 136 -17.49 -1.32 -14.25
N ARG A 137 -18.06 -2.03 -13.27
CA ARG A 137 -19.47 -2.43 -13.31
C ARG A 137 -20.41 -1.24 -13.24
N GLY A 138 -20.10 -0.22 -12.42
CA GLY A 138 -20.88 1.02 -12.34
C GLY A 138 -20.88 1.82 -13.63
N LEU A 139 -19.75 1.85 -14.35
CA LEU A 139 -19.64 2.47 -15.67
C LEU A 139 -20.43 1.71 -16.74
N ALA A 140 -20.45 0.37 -16.67
CA ALA A 140 -21.30 -0.44 -17.54
C ALA A 140 -22.79 -0.17 -17.27
N LEU A 141 -23.19 -0.10 -16.00
CA LEU A 141 -24.57 0.24 -15.59
C LEU A 141 -24.97 1.66 -15.97
N ALA A 142 -24.02 2.60 -16.08
CA ALA A 142 -24.31 3.95 -16.53
C ALA A 142 -24.77 4.04 -18.00
N ARG A 143 -24.62 2.95 -18.77
CA ARG A 143 -25.06 2.83 -20.18
C ARG A 143 -26.36 2.03 -20.33
N THR A 144 -27.07 1.75 -19.24
CA THR A 144 -28.33 0.97 -19.26
C THR A 144 -29.52 1.83 -18.83
N GLN A 145 -30.73 1.33 -19.06
CA GLN A 145 -31.98 1.97 -18.58
C GLN A 145 -32.04 2.17 -17.06
N ALA A 146 -31.15 1.55 -16.29
CA ALA A 146 -31.08 1.80 -14.84
C ALA A 146 -30.65 3.24 -14.51
N LEU A 147 -29.99 3.92 -15.45
CA LEU A 147 -29.41 5.26 -15.26
C LEU A 147 -29.59 6.20 -16.46
N MET A 148 -29.95 5.69 -17.64
CA MET A 148 -30.32 6.48 -18.81
C MET A 148 -31.85 6.58 -18.93
N GLU A 149 -32.33 7.76 -19.33
CA GLU A 149 -33.76 8.01 -19.65
C GLU A 149 -34.13 7.52 -21.06
N ASP A 150 -33.17 7.00 -21.81
CA ASP A 150 -33.35 6.49 -23.17
C ASP A 150 -34.11 5.15 -23.16
N PRO A 151 -35.30 5.07 -23.78
CA PRO A 151 -36.10 3.84 -23.85
C PRO A 151 -35.45 2.75 -24.70
N ASP A 152 -34.50 3.07 -25.58
CA ASP A 152 -33.80 2.08 -26.41
C ASP A 152 -32.53 1.52 -25.74
N ALA A 153 -32.15 2.04 -24.56
CA ALA A 153 -31.00 1.53 -23.83
C ALA A 153 -31.21 0.07 -23.37
N PRO A 154 -30.16 -0.74 -23.24
CA PRO A 154 -30.28 -2.10 -22.74
C PRO A 154 -30.74 -2.13 -21.28
N GLN A 155 -31.58 -3.09 -20.91
CA GLN A 155 -31.98 -3.32 -19.52
C GLN A 155 -30.80 -3.83 -18.68
N ALA A 156 -30.67 -3.32 -17.45
CA ALA A 156 -29.66 -3.82 -16.52
C ALA A 156 -30.03 -5.21 -16.00
N LEU A 157 -29.15 -6.20 -16.19
CA LEU A 157 -29.37 -7.52 -15.63
C LEU A 157 -29.24 -7.48 -14.10
N PRO A 158 -30.12 -8.17 -13.33
CA PRO A 158 -30.05 -8.21 -11.87
C PRO A 158 -28.71 -8.73 -11.33
N LYS A 159 -28.02 -9.58 -12.10
CA LYS A 159 -26.69 -10.10 -11.76
C LYS A 159 -25.63 -8.99 -11.73
N ASP A 160 -25.72 -8.00 -12.62
CA ASP A 160 -24.75 -6.90 -12.71
C ASP A 160 -24.90 -5.93 -11.53
N LEU A 161 -26.13 -5.63 -11.14
CA LEU A 161 -26.44 -4.83 -9.95
C LEU A 161 -25.92 -5.50 -8.67
N LYS A 162 -26.18 -6.80 -8.49
CA LYS A 162 -25.67 -7.57 -7.34
C LYS A 162 -24.14 -7.63 -7.35
N GLY A 163 -23.53 -7.79 -8.52
CA GLY A 163 -22.08 -7.79 -8.69
C GLY A 163 -21.43 -6.46 -8.30
N HIS A 164 -22.00 -5.34 -8.74
CA HIS A 164 -21.56 -3.99 -8.33
C HIS A 164 -21.67 -3.81 -6.81
N GLY A 165 -22.81 -4.15 -6.22
CA GLY A 165 -23.03 -4.02 -4.77
C GLY A 165 -22.08 -4.87 -3.93
N ARG A 166 -21.80 -6.12 -4.33
CA ARG A 166 -20.84 -7.00 -3.63
C ARG A 166 -19.42 -6.43 -3.70
N ALA A 167 -18.96 -6.03 -4.88
CA ALA A 167 -17.63 -5.44 -5.06
C ALA A 167 -17.48 -4.15 -4.24
N GLY A 168 -18.50 -3.28 -4.25
CA GLY A 168 -18.51 -2.06 -3.44
C GLY A 168 -18.45 -2.33 -1.94
N LYS A 169 -19.20 -3.32 -1.43
CA LYS A 169 -19.14 -3.70 0.00
C LYS A 169 -17.76 -4.18 0.42
N VAL A 170 -17.12 -5.04 -0.38
CA VAL A 170 -15.75 -5.51 -0.12
C VAL A 170 -14.77 -4.33 -0.10
N ALA A 171 -14.91 -3.38 -1.05
CA ALA A 171 -14.06 -2.21 -1.10
C ALA A 171 -14.20 -1.33 0.15
N VAL A 172 -15.43 -1.11 0.63
CA VAL A 172 -15.71 -0.31 1.83
C VAL A 172 -15.14 -0.98 3.09
N LEU A 173 -15.34 -2.30 3.25
CA LEU A 173 -14.79 -3.05 4.38
C LEU A 173 -13.24 -3.02 4.38
N ALA A 174 -12.63 -3.27 3.22
CA ALA A 174 -11.19 -3.22 3.05
C ALA A 174 -10.63 -1.81 3.32
N ALA A 175 -11.32 -0.77 2.86
CA ALA A 175 -10.96 0.61 3.18
C ALA A 175 -11.04 0.87 4.70
N GLY A 176 -12.06 0.35 5.39
CA GLY A 176 -12.25 0.52 6.84
C GLY A 176 -11.10 -0.09 7.63
N LEU A 177 -10.78 -1.34 7.34
CA LEU A 177 -9.64 -2.05 7.93
C LEU A 177 -8.30 -1.40 7.55
N GLY A 178 -8.18 -0.93 6.31
CA GLY A 178 -7.03 -0.17 5.82
C GLY A 178 -6.82 1.12 6.60
N PHE A 179 -7.89 1.85 6.93
CA PHE A 179 -7.78 3.09 7.71
C PHE A 179 -7.35 2.82 9.16
N LEU A 180 -7.94 1.81 9.81
CA LEU A 180 -7.54 1.43 11.18
C LEU A 180 -6.06 1.01 11.25
N SER A 181 -5.62 0.19 10.28
CA SER A 181 -4.21 -0.21 10.19
C SER A 181 -3.28 0.96 9.83
N ALA A 182 -3.74 1.93 9.02
CA ALA A 182 -2.98 3.16 8.75
C ALA A 182 -2.74 3.97 10.02
N CYS A 183 -3.75 4.10 10.90
CA CYS A 183 -3.60 4.75 12.19
C CYS A 183 -2.56 4.04 13.07
N ALA A 184 -2.56 2.70 13.11
CA ALA A 184 -1.57 1.92 13.85
C ALA A 184 -0.15 2.10 13.28
N VAL A 185 0.01 2.08 11.95
CA VAL A 185 1.30 2.37 11.29
C VAL A 185 1.78 3.78 11.66
N LEU A 186 0.90 4.78 11.55
CA LEU A 186 1.24 6.17 11.85
C LEU A 186 1.65 6.35 13.32
N ALA A 187 0.92 5.72 14.25
CA ALA A 187 1.27 5.73 15.66
C ALA A 187 2.67 5.12 15.92
N SER A 188 3.00 4.01 15.25
CA SER A 188 4.34 3.42 15.33
C SER A 188 5.43 4.36 14.79
N MET A 189 5.13 5.12 13.72
CA MET A 189 6.06 6.11 13.19
C MET A 189 6.31 7.26 14.18
N TYR A 190 5.24 7.80 14.79
CA TYR A 190 5.38 8.84 15.81
C TYR A 190 6.13 8.34 17.05
N GLY A 191 5.87 7.11 17.50
CA GLY A 191 6.56 6.51 18.64
C GLY A 191 8.08 6.48 18.46
N ARG A 192 8.57 6.17 17.26
CA ARG A 192 10.00 6.18 16.94
C ARG A 192 10.60 7.57 16.73
N ALA A 193 9.79 8.53 16.35
CA ALA A 193 10.25 9.90 16.13
C ALA A 193 10.44 10.66 17.45
N LEU A 194 9.73 10.24 18.50
CA LEU A 194 9.75 10.85 19.82
C LEU A 194 10.65 10.11 20.82
N SER A 195 11.17 8.92 20.47
CA SER A 195 12.10 8.11 21.26
C SER A 195 13.54 8.40 20.89
#